data_AF-A0A1C3L027-F1
#
_entry.id   AF-A0A1C3L027-F1
#
_cell.length_a   1.000
_cell.length_b   1.000
_cell.length_c   1.000
_cell.angle_alpha   90.00
_cell.angle_beta   90.00
_cell.angle_gamma   90.00
#
_symmetry.space_group_name_H-M   'P 1'
#
loop_
_entity.id
_entity.type
_entity.pdbx_description
1 polymer ?
#
loop_
_entity_poly.entity_id
_entity_poly.type
_entity_poly.pdbx_seq_one_letter_code
_entity_poly.pdbx_strand_id
1 'polypeptide(L)'
;MIPTPVSKKIRSRLNLSIQKKPHFLFRQNLLFDKREKWEPKLRKGYPEFAKQFDILNRQVTGFRKYRPPIVKKEEIKKNYDISNFHEVKSKFRFEINGFFEDGGNVFCEELYRTARRMFIVGWIKCRSRFAMGHFQGDSYAISYLRHWFDMYSSEKNKIEKLKVFDENHGIPTFDYYNITVVKDYRTPAKKKMHHIQSQDFLKTKALFNLK
;
A
#
# COMPACT_ATOMS: atom_id res chain seq x y z
N MET A 1 -51.01 -83.79 -19.43
CA MET A 1 -49.58 -83.50 -19.22
C MET A 1 -49.46 -82.08 -18.72
N ILE A 2 -49.09 -81.91 -17.45
CA ILE A 2 -49.12 -80.61 -16.78
C ILE A 2 -47.83 -79.88 -17.15
N PRO A 3 -47.87 -78.72 -17.83
CA PRO A 3 -46.67 -78.01 -18.22
C PRO A 3 -45.90 -77.58 -16.97
N THR A 4 -44.60 -77.89 -16.96
CA THR A 4 -43.70 -77.57 -15.86
C THR A 4 -43.62 -76.05 -15.66
N PRO A 5 -43.53 -75.57 -14.41
CA PRO A 5 -43.53 -74.15 -14.13
C PRO A 5 -42.26 -73.49 -14.68
N VAL A 6 -42.47 -72.56 -15.61
CA VAL A 6 -41.43 -71.73 -16.21
C VAL A 6 -40.63 -71.00 -15.11
N SER A 7 -39.31 -71.00 -15.22
CA SER A 7 -38.41 -70.45 -14.18
C SER A 7 -38.74 -69.01 -13.79
N LYS A 8 -38.53 -68.65 -12.50
CA LYS A 8 -38.71 -67.28 -11.97
C LYS A 8 -38.05 -66.20 -12.84
N LYS A 9 -36.96 -66.55 -13.53
CA LYS A 9 -36.16 -65.67 -14.40
C LYS A 9 -36.84 -65.32 -15.74
N ILE A 10 -37.72 -66.20 -16.24
CA ILE A 10 -38.47 -65.97 -17.48
C ILE A 10 -39.77 -65.20 -17.18
N ARG A 11 -40.41 -65.45 -16.03
CA ARG A 11 -41.56 -64.64 -15.54
C ARG A 11 -41.21 -63.17 -15.35
N SER A 12 -40.04 -62.86 -14.79
CA SER A 12 -39.60 -61.48 -14.59
C SER A 12 -39.32 -60.75 -15.91
N ARG A 13 -38.81 -61.46 -16.93
CA ARG A 13 -38.60 -60.89 -18.28
C ARG A 13 -39.91 -60.61 -19.01
N LEU A 14 -40.92 -61.47 -18.88
CA LEU A 14 -42.24 -61.25 -19.49
C LEU A 14 -43.07 -60.17 -18.76
N ASN A 15 -42.90 -60.01 -17.45
CA ASN A 15 -43.56 -58.92 -16.71
C ASN A 15 -42.94 -57.53 -16.98
N LEU A 16 -41.68 -57.46 -17.44
CA LEU A 16 -41.02 -56.20 -17.81
C LEU A 16 -41.55 -55.59 -19.11
N SER A 17 -42.23 -56.37 -19.97
CA SER A 17 -42.73 -55.88 -21.25
C SER A 17 -44.22 -55.49 -21.27
N ILE A 18 -44.96 -55.75 -20.18
CA ILE A 18 -46.42 -55.47 -20.11
C ILE A 18 -46.73 -54.04 -19.67
N GLN A 19 -45.79 -53.34 -19.04
CA GLN A 19 -45.97 -51.91 -18.78
C GLN A 19 -45.65 -51.11 -20.05
N LYS A 20 -46.68 -50.81 -20.85
CA LYS A 20 -46.61 -49.75 -21.87
C LYS A 20 -46.07 -48.50 -21.20
N LYS A 21 -44.84 -48.10 -21.55
CA LYS A 21 -44.28 -46.83 -21.06
C LYS A 21 -45.30 -45.72 -21.33
N PRO A 22 -45.61 -44.85 -20.35
CA PRO A 22 -46.56 -43.77 -20.58
C PRO A 22 -46.08 -42.88 -21.73
N HIS A 23 -47.00 -42.51 -22.62
CA HIS A 23 -46.72 -41.74 -23.82
C HIS A 23 -46.06 -40.39 -23.45
N PHE A 24 -45.00 -40.02 -24.15
CA PHE A 24 -44.10 -38.89 -23.81
C PHE A 24 -44.81 -37.52 -23.74
N LEU A 25 -46.00 -37.40 -24.33
CA LEU A 25 -46.81 -36.18 -24.36
C LEU A 25 -47.59 -35.90 -23.05
N PHE A 26 -47.71 -36.86 -22.13
CA PHE A 26 -48.46 -36.69 -20.86
C PHE A 26 -47.59 -36.31 -19.66
N ARG A 27 -46.34 -35.86 -19.87
CA ARG A 27 -45.54 -35.29 -18.78
C ARG A 27 -45.92 -33.83 -18.59
N GLN A 28 -46.81 -33.57 -17.62
CA GLN A 28 -46.98 -32.21 -17.09
C GLN A 28 -45.62 -31.72 -16.58
N ASN A 29 -45.12 -30.64 -17.17
CA ASN A 29 -43.88 -30.00 -16.81
C ASN A 29 -44.01 -29.34 -15.43
N LEU A 30 -43.81 -30.10 -14.36
CA LEU A 30 -43.54 -29.56 -13.03
C LEU A 30 -42.06 -29.19 -12.96
N LEU A 31 -41.77 -27.92 -13.25
CA LEU A 31 -40.43 -27.32 -13.21
C LEU A 31 -39.84 -27.21 -11.78
N PHE A 32 -40.58 -27.59 -10.74
CA PHE A 32 -40.18 -27.41 -9.34
C PHE A 32 -39.59 -28.65 -8.65
N ASP A 33 -39.46 -29.78 -9.34
CA ASP A 33 -38.96 -31.03 -8.72
C ASP A 33 -37.81 -31.69 -9.49
N LYS A 34 -37.03 -30.89 -10.23
CA LYS A 34 -35.75 -31.37 -10.77
C LYS A 34 -34.70 -31.28 -9.68
N ARG A 35 -34.59 -32.33 -8.86
CA ARG A 35 -33.38 -32.57 -8.06
C ARG A 35 -32.17 -32.46 -9.00
N GLU A 36 -31.20 -31.62 -8.66
CA GLU A 36 -29.93 -31.59 -9.39
C GLU A 36 -29.41 -33.02 -9.49
N LYS A 37 -29.08 -33.47 -10.70
CA LYS A 37 -28.52 -34.81 -10.89
C LYS A 37 -27.16 -34.84 -10.20
N TRP A 38 -27.09 -35.49 -9.04
CA TRP A 38 -25.85 -35.68 -8.29
C TRP A 38 -24.88 -36.65 -9.00
N GLU A 39 -25.39 -37.44 -9.94
CA GLU A 39 -24.60 -38.38 -10.73
C GLU A 39 -23.84 -37.66 -11.87
N PRO A 40 -22.54 -37.94 -12.06
CA PRO A 40 -21.77 -37.36 -13.15
C PRO A 40 -22.27 -37.87 -14.50
N LYS A 41 -22.32 -36.99 -15.51
CA LYS A 41 -22.65 -37.41 -16.88
C LYS A 41 -21.55 -38.34 -17.39
N LEU A 42 -21.88 -39.58 -17.74
CA LEU A 42 -20.91 -40.53 -18.29
C LEU A 42 -20.91 -40.48 -19.83
N ARG A 43 -19.74 -40.37 -20.46
CA ARG A 43 -19.56 -40.54 -21.91
C ARG A 43 -18.64 -41.73 -22.16
N LYS A 44 -19.13 -42.75 -22.88
CA LYS A 44 -18.42 -44.03 -23.11
C LYS A 44 -17.89 -44.70 -21.82
N GLY A 45 -18.65 -44.59 -20.73
CA GLY A 45 -18.29 -45.18 -19.43
C GLY A 45 -17.42 -44.30 -18.51
N TYR A 46 -17.00 -43.11 -18.96
CA TYR A 46 -16.17 -42.20 -18.15
C TYR A 46 -16.94 -40.94 -17.73
N PRO A 47 -16.77 -40.44 -16.49
CA PRO A 47 -17.42 -39.23 -16.02
C PRO A 47 -16.87 -37.97 -16.71
N GLU A 48 -17.77 -37.21 -17.30
CA GLU A 48 -17.56 -35.94 -17.98
C GLU A 48 -17.77 -34.81 -16.97
N PHE A 49 -16.68 -34.31 -16.41
CA PHE A 49 -16.71 -33.22 -15.42
C PHE A 49 -16.77 -31.86 -16.12
N ALA A 50 -17.62 -30.95 -15.63
CA ALA A 50 -17.78 -29.60 -16.20
C ALA A 50 -16.55 -28.68 -15.97
N LYS A 51 -15.70 -29.01 -15.01
CA LYS A 51 -14.43 -28.32 -14.74
C LYS A 51 -13.29 -29.32 -14.83
N GLN A 52 -12.26 -28.94 -15.57
CA GLN A 52 -11.07 -29.74 -15.84
C GLN A 52 -10.23 -29.90 -14.55
N PHE A 53 -10.52 -30.93 -13.77
CA PHE A 53 -9.57 -31.48 -12.78
C PHE A 53 -8.70 -32.53 -13.49
N ASP A 54 -7.98 -32.08 -14.50
CA ASP A 54 -7.00 -32.89 -15.20
C ASP A 54 -5.65 -32.71 -14.49
N ILE A 55 -5.39 -33.60 -13.53
CA ILE A 55 -4.14 -33.60 -12.75
C ILE A 55 -2.98 -34.15 -13.61
N LEU A 56 -3.29 -34.93 -14.67
CA LEU A 56 -2.29 -35.63 -15.48
C LEU A 56 -1.82 -34.83 -16.72
N ASN A 57 -2.61 -33.89 -17.23
CA ASN A 57 -2.20 -33.03 -18.38
C ASN A 57 -1.76 -31.61 -18.00
N ARG A 58 -1.67 -31.27 -16.71
CA ARG A 58 -1.05 -29.99 -16.33
C ARG A 58 0.47 -30.12 -16.39
N GLN A 59 1.07 -29.64 -17.48
CA GLN A 59 2.31 -28.90 -17.31
C GLN A 59 2.06 -27.91 -16.17
N VAL A 60 2.81 -28.06 -15.07
CA VAL A 60 2.78 -27.11 -13.96
C VAL A 60 3.22 -25.77 -14.57
N THR A 61 2.25 -24.96 -15.01
CA THR A 61 2.53 -23.58 -15.39
C THR A 61 2.99 -22.93 -14.10
N GLY A 62 4.31 -22.78 -13.96
CA GLY A 62 4.98 -22.44 -12.71
C GLY A 62 4.22 -21.36 -11.97
N PHE A 63 4.06 -21.54 -10.66
CA PHE A 63 3.43 -20.61 -9.71
C PHE A 63 3.10 -19.27 -10.36
N ARG A 64 1.84 -19.09 -10.81
CA ARG A 64 1.42 -17.81 -11.39
C ARG A 64 1.75 -16.75 -10.34
N LYS A 65 2.81 -15.97 -10.59
CA LYS A 65 3.24 -14.91 -9.67
C LYS A 65 2.02 -14.07 -9.38
N TYR A 66 1.72 -13.90 -8.09
CA TYR A 66 0.60 -13.08 -7.64
C TYR A 66 0.63 -11.74 -8.40
N ARG A 67 -0.44 -11.45 -9.12
CA ARG A 67 -0.69 -10.12 -9.68
C ARG A 67 -1.66 -9.44 -8.74
N PRO A 68 -1.24 -8.37 -8.04
CA PRO A 68 -2.16 -7.62 -7.19
C PRO A 68 -3.35 -7.13 -8.00
N PRO A 69 -4.53 -6.98 -7.38
CA PRO A 69 -5.69 -6.41 -8.05
C PRO A 69 -5.34 -5.05 -8.64
N ILE A 70 -5.89 -4.75 -9.83
CA ILE A 70 -5.69 -3.46 -10.49
C ILE A 70 -6.36 -2.39 -9.63
N VAL A 71 -5.58 -1.70 -8.81
CA VAL A 71 -6.05 -0.54 -8.06
C VAL A 71 -6.31 0.57 -9.07
N LYS A 72 -7.55 1.07 -9.14
CA LYS A 72 -7.89 2.25 -9.94
C LYS A 72 -7.00 3.39 -9.48
N LYS A 73 -6.16 3.92 -10.38
CA LYS A 73 -5.40 5.14 -10.08
C LYS A 73 -6.40 6.27 -9.91
N GLU A 74 -6.28 7.01 -8.81
CA GLU A 74 -7.07 8.21 -8.61
C GLU A 74 -6.79 9.18 -9.77
N GLU A 75 -7.86 9.74 -10.34
CA GLU A 75 -7.73 10.70 -11.42
C GLU A 75 -7.14 11.99 -10.85
N ILE A 76 -5.94 12.34 -11.31
CA ILE A 76 -5.29 13.58 -10.93
C ILE A 76 -6.09 14.71 -11.59
N LYS A 77 -6.82 15.49 -10.78
CA LYS A 77 -7.45 16.74 -11.21
C LYS A 77 -6.33 17.68 -11.68
N LYS A 78 -6.42 18.15 -12.93
CA LYS A 78 -5.40 19.04 -13.55
C LYS A 78 -5.87 20.50 -13.66
N ASN A 79 -7.17 20.72 -13.66
CA ASN A 79 -7.76 22.04 -13.82
C ASN A 79 -8.01 22.63 -12.43
N TYR A 80 -7.02 23.36 -11.92
CA TYR A 80 -7.14 24.12 -10.68
C TYR A 80 -7.34 25.59 -11.01
N ASP A 81 -8.41 26.16 -10.47
CA ASP A 81 -8.66 27.60 -10.48
C ASP A 81 -8.32 28.21 -9.12
N ILE A 82 -8.31 29.55 -9.05
CA ILE A 82 -8.02 30.30 -7.81
C ILE A 82 -8.93 29.85 -6.66
N SER A 83 -10.20 29.51 -6.94
CA SER A 83 -11.14 29.02 -5.93
C SER A 83 -10.78 27.65 -5.37
N ASN A 84 -10.13 26.79 -6.17
CA ASN A 84 -9.87 25.38 -5.86
C ASN A 84 -8.38 25.12 -5.55
N PHE A 85 -7.54 26.15 -5.58
CA PHE A 85 -6.10 26.01 -5.36
C PHE A 85 -5.76 25.51 -3.95
N HIS A 86 -6.68 25.67 -2.99
CA HIS A 86 -6.55 25.13 -1.64
C HIS A 86 -6.55 23.59 -1.61
N GLU A 87 -7.15 22.92 -2.60
CA GLU A 87 -7.15 21.46 -2.73
C GLU A 87 -5.82 20.92 -3.29
N VAL A 88 -4.96 21.80 -3.83
CA VAL A 88 -3.70 21.41 -4.44
C VAL A 88 -2.74 20.97 -3.35
N LYS A 89 -2.56 19.67 -3.24
CA LYS A 89 -1.53 19.09 -2.38
C LYS A 89 -0.16 19.29 -3.01
N SER A 90 0.80 19.68 -2.19
CA SER A 90 2.16 20.02 -2.60
C SER A 90 3.18 19.39 -1.67
N LYS A 91 4.39 19.18 -2.16
CA LYS A 91 5.52 18.69 -1.38
C LYS A 91 6.81 19.37 -1.77
N PHE A 92 7.72 19.48 -0.81
CA PHE A 92 9.09 19.93 -1.06
C PHE A 92 10.05 19.30 -0.06
N ARG A 93 11.31 19.23 -0.46
CA ARG A 93 12.42 18.94 0.45
C ARG A 93 13.22 20.19 0.72
N PHE A 94 13.79 20.24 1.90
CA PHE A 94 14.64 21.34 2.30
C PHE A 94 15.92 20.85 2.96
N GLU A 95 16.95 21.65 2.78
CA GLU A 95 18.22 21.56 3.46
C GLU A 95 18.59 22.97 3.92
N ILE A 96 18.82 23.12 5.22
CA ILE A 96 19.17 24.37 5.86
C ILE A 96 20.53 24.17 6.50
N ASN A 97 21.46 25.06 6.18
CA ASN A 97 22.74 25.18 6.86
C ASN A 97 22.72 26.41 7.76
N GLY A 98 23.29 26.28 8.94
CA GLY A 98 23.32 27.35 9.92
C GLY A 98 23.90 26.92 11.25
N PHE A 99 23.51 27.62 12.31
CA PHE A 99 23.85 27.30 13.68
C PHE A 99 22.56 27.13 14.49
N PHE A 100 22.43 25.99 15.16
CA PHE A 100 21.26 25.65 15.95
C PHE A 100 21.68 25.21 17.36
N GLU A 101 21.08 25.84 18.35
CA GLU A 101 21.34 25.58 19.78
C GLU A 101 20.87 24.16 20.17
N ASP A 102 21.48 23.61 21.22
CA ASP A 102 21.14 22.30 21.81
C ASP A 102 21.07 21.17 20.77
N GLY A 103 22.07 21.12 19.89
CA GLY A 103 22.12 20.10 18.84
C GLY A 103 20.98 20.19 17.82
N GLY A 104 20.28 21.31 17.75
CA GLY A 104 19.14 21.55 16.86
C GLY A 104 17.77 21.25 17.47
N ASN A 105 17.67 20.93 18.76
CA ASN A 105 16.39 20.60 19.39
C ASN A 105 15.43 21.80 19.44
N VAL A 106 15.93 22.98 19.81
CA VAL A 106 15.12 24.22 19.91
C VAL A 106 14.49 24.56 18.56
N PHE A 107 15.31 24.64 17.52
CA PHE A 107 14.82 24.87 16.15
C PHE A 107 13.85 23.79 15.68
N CYS A 108 14.12 22.53 16.02
CA CYS A 108 13.26 21.41 15.63
C CYS A 108 11.87 21.52 16.26
N GLU A 109 11.79 21.95 17.51
CA GLU A 109 10.52 22.12 18.22
C GLU A 109 9.71 23.30 17.66
N GLU A 110 10.37 24.43 17.40
CA GLU A 110 9.75 25.59 16.76
C GLU A 110 9.21 25.24 15.37
N LEU A 111 10.03 24.60 14.54
CA LEU A 111 9.63 24.15 13.20
C LEU A 111 8.48 23.14 13.28
N TYR A 112 8.57 22.17 14.19
CA TYR A 112 7.51 21.18 14.40
C TYR A 112 6.19 21.85 14.79
N ARG A 113 6.23 22.82 15.72
CA ARG A 113 5.04 23.54 16.19
C ARG A 113 4.41 24.37 15.08
N THR A 114 5.22 25.06 14.28
CA THR A 114 4.75 25.86 13.14
C THR A 114 4.12 24.98 12.07
N ALA A 115 4.81 23.92 11.65
CA ALA A 115 4.30 23.01 10.63
C ALA A 115 3.02 22.28 11.09
N ARG A 116 2.96 21.87 12.37
CA ARG A 116 1.75 21.25 12.94
C ARG A 116 0.55 22.20 12.97
N ARG A 117 0.75 23.49 13.25
CA ARG A 117 -0.33 24.52 13.19
C ARG A 117 -0.87 24.71 11.78
N MET A 118 -0.06 24.48 10.76
CA MET A 118 -0.42 24.57 9.35
C MET A 118 -0.93 23.24 8.78
N PHE A 119 -1.15 22.22 9.61
CA PHE A 119 -1.56 20.87 9.19
C PHE A 119 -0.61 20.21 8.16
N ILE A 120 0.66 20.59 8.18
CA ILE A 120 1.69 20.02 7.32
C ILE A 120 2.11 18.66 7.89
N VAL A 121 2.39 17.70 7.01
CA VAL A 121 2.86 16.35 7.35
C VAL A 121 4.24 16.10 6.76
N GLY A 122 5.00 15.14 7.29
CA GLY A 122 6.33 14.83 6.77
C GLY A 122 7.33 14.38 7.82
N TRP A 123 8.59 14.74 7.61
CA TRP A 123 9.64 14.45 8.57
C TRP A 123 10.69 15.55 8.62
N ILE A 124 11.27 15.71 9.80
CA ILE A 124 12.33 16.69 10.07
C ILE A 124 13.49 16.04 10.80
N LYS A 125 14.69 16.45 10.44
CA LYS A 125 15.94 16.05 11.06
C LYS A 125 16.77 17.29 11.30
N CYS A 126 16.98 17.62 12.57
CA CYS A 126 17.80 18.74 12.97
C CYS A 126 19.08 18.27 13.66
N ARG A 127 20.15 19.03 13.44
CA ARG A 127 21.47 18.91 14.05
C ARG A 127 21.99 20.32 14.35
N SER A 128 23.12 20.43 15.05
CA SER A 128 23.71 21.72 15.42
C SER A 128 24.11 22.62 14.24
N ARG A 129 24.38 22.04 13.07
CA ARG A 129 24.86 22.77 11.88
C ARG A 129 23.96 22.70 10.67
N PHE A 130 23.02 21.76 10.66
CA PHE A 130 22.13 21.59 9.54
C PHE A 130 20.77 21.07 10.01
N ALA A 131 19.74 21.44 9.26
CA ALA A 131 18.42 20.86 9.36
C ALA A 131 17.97 20.43 7.98
N MET A 132 17.30 19.29 7.88
CA MET A 132 16.76 18.82 6.62
C MET A 132 15.42 18.13 6.85
N GLY A 133 14.62 18.08 5.81
CA GLY A 133 13.32 17.42 5.91
C GLY A 133 12.59 17.35 4.59
N HIS A 134 11.40 16.78 4.69
CA HIS A 134 10.46 16.65 3.60
C HIS A 134 9.09 16.96 4.16
N PHE A 135 8.42 17.93 3.57
CA PHE A 135 7.09 18.38 3.98
C PHE A 135 6.10 18.20 2.85
N GLN A 136 4.87 17.88 3.24
CA GLN A 136 3.71 17.78 2.37
C GLN A 136 2.52 18.44 3.05
N GLY A 137 1.68 19.08 2.25
CA GLY A 137 0.51 19.77 2.74
C GLY A 137 -0.17 20.49 1.60
N ASP A 138 -1.17 21.30 1.91
CA ASP A 138 -1.84 22.12 0.91
C ASP A 138 -0.89 23.20 0.38
N SER A 139 -1.08 23.62 -0.87
CA SER A 139 -0.19 24.55 -1.57
C SER A 139 0.00 25.85 -0.79
N TYR A 140 -1.07 26.40 -0.23
CA TYR A 140 -1.00 27.58 0.63
C TYR A 140 -0.17 27.34 1.90
N ALA A 141 -0.39 26.23 2.61
CA ALA A 141 0.37 25.90 3.81
C ALA A 141 1.86 25.77 3.53
N ILE A 142 2.21 25.14 2.40
CA ILE A 142 3.59 25.02 1.93
C ILE A 142 4.20 26.38 1.60
N SER A 143 3.47 27.26 0.90
CA SER A 143 3.92 28.63 0.61
C SER A 143 4.13 29.45 1.89
N TYR A 144 3.22 29.34 2.86
CA TYR A 144 3.36 29.99 4.16
C TYR A 144 4.57 29.47 4.94
N LEU A 145 4.83 28.16 4.93
CA LEU A 145 6.00 27.59 5.60
C LEU A 145 7.31 28.05 4.93
N ARG A 146 7.32 28.19 3.60
CA ARG A 146 8.46 28.76 2.87
C ARG A 146 8.73 30.19 3.32
N HIS A 147 7.68 31.01 3.32
CA HIS A 147 7.78 32.39 3.80
C HIS A 147 8.24 32.45 5.27
N TRP A 148 7.79 31.51 6.10
CA TRP A 148 8.25 31.39 7.47
C TRP A 148 9.76 31.13 7.56
N PHE A 149 10.34 30.31 6.68
CA PHE A 149 11.80 30.12 6.65
C PHE A 149 12.55 31.40 6.27
N ASP A 150 12.02 32.17 5.33
CA ASP A 150 12.65 33.42 4.88
C ASP A 150 12.57 34.51 5.97
N MET A 151 11.46 34.55 6.72
CA MET A 151 11.23 35.48 7.82
C MET A 151 11.76 34.98 9.17
N TYR A 152 12.34 33.78 9.21
CA TYR A 152 12.75 33.15 10.46
C TYR A 152 13.87 33.97 11.10
N SER A 153 13.61 34.45 12.31
CA SER A 153 14.58 35.15 13.14
C SER A 153 14.49 34.63 14.56
N SER A 154 15.62 34.28 15.13
CA SER A 154 15.76 33.80 16.50
C SER A 154 17.11 34.24 17.05
N GLU A 155 17.15 34.59 18.32
CA GLU A 155 18.40 35.00 19.00
C GLU A 155 19.39 33.83 19.12
N LYS A 156 18.86 32.61 19.21
CA LYS A 156 19.61 31.39 19.52
C LYS A 156 19.98 30.56 18.29
N ASN A 157 19.18 30.67 17.24
CA ASN A 157 19.28 29.86 16.03
C ASN A 157 19.46 30.78 14.82
N LYS A 158 20.48 30.52 14.00
CA LYS A 158 20.78 31.31 12.81
C LYS A 158 20.75 30.43 11.58
N ILE A 159 19.91 30.80 10.61
CA ILE A 159 19.91 30.21 9.27
C ILE A 159 20.90 30.98 8.40
N GLU A 160 21.88 30.30 7.83
CA GLU A 160 22.86 30.91 6.91
C GLU A 160 22.48 30.67 5.44
N LYS A 161 21.98 29.48 5.13
CA LYS A 161 21.60 29.10 3.77
C LYS A 161 20.42 28.14 3.79
N LEU A 162 19.35 28.51 3.08
CA LEU A 162 18.21 27.66 2.80
C LEU A 162 18.29 27.15 1.36
N LYS A 163 18.12 25.85 1.17
CA LYS A 163 17.98 25.21 -0.13
C LYS A 163 16.70 24.40 -0.15
N VAL A 164 15.77 24.79 -1.01
CA VAL A 164 14.54 24.04 -1.28
C VAL A 164 14.69 23.31 -2.62
N PHE A 165 14.26 22.06 -2.69
CA PHE A 165 14.37 21.22 -3.88
C PHE A 165 13.28 20.14 -3.89
N ASP A 166 13.15 19.42 -5.01
CA ASP A 166 12.10 18.42 -5.24
C ASP A 166 10.67 18.97 -5.02
N GLU A 167 10.43 20.21 -5.46
CA GLU A 167 9.13 20.89 -5.35
C GLU A 167 8.15 20.31 -6.37
N ASN A 168 7.11 19.64 -5.87
CA ASN A 168 6.06 19.05 -6.68
C ASN A 168 4.69 19.49 -6.19
N HIS A 169 3.83 19.87 -7.13
CA HIS A 169 2.44 20.26 -6.89
C HIS A 169 1.48 19.26 -7.55
N GLY A 170 0.26 19.13 -7.03
CA GLY A 170 -0.76 18.23 -7.56
C GLY A 170 -0.51 16.76 -7.23
N ILE A 171 0.08 16.47 -6.06
CA ILE A 171 0.19 15.08 -5.58
C ILE A 171 -1.19 14.53 -5.20
N PRO A 172 -1.52 13.26 -5.52
CA PRO A 172 -2.86 12.72 -5.24
C PRO A 172 -3.10 12.53 -3.74
N THR A 173 -2.12 11.96 -3.05
CA THR A 173 -2.19 11.61 -1.63
C THR A 173 -0.91 12.00 -0.91
N PHE A 174 -1.01 12.22 0.40
CA PHE A 174 0.17 12.40 1.24
C PHE A 174 0.79 11.04 1.57
N ASP A 175 2.12 10.99 1.59
CA ASP A 175 2.92 9.83 1.97
C ASP A 175 2.97 9.65 3.50
N TYR A 176 2.61 10.69 4.26
CA TYR A 176 2.71 10.73 5.72
C TYR A 176 1.39 11.17 6.35
N TYR A 177 1.12 10.67 7.55
CA TYR A 177 -0.04 11.09 8.35
C TYR A 177 0.30 12.19 9.35
N ASN A 178 1.51 12.18 9.90
CA ASN A 178 1.97 13.11 10.94
C ASN A 178 3.41 13.54 10.65
N ILE A 179 3.84 14.64 11.27
CA ILE A 179 5.25 15.04 11.27
C ILE A 179 6.03 14.11 12.19
N THR A 180 7.10 13.51 11.65
CA THR A 180 8.02 12.67 12.40
C THR A 180 9.35 13.38 12.63
N VAL A 181 9.82 13.41 13.88
CA VAL A 181 11.13 13.96 14.23
C VAL A 181 12.15 12.82 14.21
N VAL A 182 13.07 12.87 13.24
CA VAL A 182 14.09 11.84 13.07
C VAL A 182 15.21 12.06 14.08
N LYS A 183 15.11 11.34 15.21
CA LYS A 183 16.14 11.30 16.24
C LYS A 183 17.34 10.46 15.80
N ASP A 184 18.47 10.66 16.49
CA ASP A 184 19.62 9.79 16.32
C ASP A 184 19.40 8.44 17.00
N TYR A 185 19.16 7.39 16.21
CA TYR A 185 18.97 6.02 16.71
C TYR A 185 20.27 5.22 16.82
N ARG A 186 21.45 5.84 16.66
CA ARG A 186 22.72 5.14 16.89
C ARG A 186 22.77 4.58 18.31
N THR A 187 23.37 3.39 18.44
CA THR A 187 23.61 2.75 19.74
C THR A 187 24.41 3.67 20.66
N PRO A 188 24.21 3.61 22.00
CA PRO A 188 24.94 4.48 22.93
C PRO A 188 26.47 4.43 22.76
N ALA A 189 27.02 3.24 22.48
CA ALA A 189 28.44 3.05 22.20
C ALA A 189 28.90 3.84 20.96
N LYS A 190 28.14 3.79 19.87
CA LYS A 190 28.43 4.55 18.65
C LYS A 190 28.27 6.05 18.84
N LYS A 191 27.31 6.50 19.66
CA LYS A 191 27.18 7.91 20.05
C LYS A 191 28.40 8.39 20.84
N LYS A 192 28.86 7.62 21.84
CA LYS A 192 30.05 7.93 22.64
C LYS A 192 31.30 8.00 21.77
N MET A 193 31.50 7.03 20.88
CA MET A 193 32.62 7.02 19.91
C MET A 193 32.61 8.27 19.02
N HIS A 194 31.47 8.64 18.46
CA HIS A 194 31.35 9.85 17.64
C HIS A 194 31.61 11.13 18.45
N HIS A 195 31.18 11.17 19.71
CA HIS A 195 31.43 12.30 20.59
C HIS A 195 32.93 12.44 20.89
N ILE A 196 33.62 11.34 21.22
CA ILE A 196 35.07 11.31 21.41
C ILE A 196 35.79 11.80 20.14
N GLN A 197 35.45 11.25 18.98
CA GLN A 197 36.02 11.68 17.70
C GLN A 197 35.82 13.16 17.42
N SER A 198 34.64 13.71 17.77
CA SER A 198 34.36 15.14 17.61
C SER A 198 35.20 16.01 18.55
N GLN A 199 35.41 15.57 19.80
CA GLN A 199 36.27 16.28 20.75
C GLN A 199 37.74 16.23 20.32
N ASP A 200 38.20 15.08 19.85
CA ASP A 200 39.58 14.91 19.37
C ASP A 200 39.83 15.74 18.11
N PHE A 201 38.86 15.82 17.21
CA PHE A 201 38.90 16.75 16.08
C PHE A 201 38.99 18.22 16.53
N LEU A 202 38.23 18.63 17.55
CA LEU A 202 38.31 20.00 18.07
C LEU A 202 39.66 20.29 18.75
N LYS A 203 40.19 19.34 19.52
CA LYS A 203 41.51 19.46 20.15
C LYS A 203 42.62 19.57 19.11
N THR A 204 42.62 18.68 18.12
CA THR A 204 43.59 18.73 17.01
C THR A 204 43.46 20.03 16.24
N LYS A 205 42.25 20.46 15.87
CA LYS A 205 42.03 21.76 15.22
C LYS A 205 42.56 22.92 16.06
N ALA A 206 42.36 22.93 17.37
CA ALA A 206 42.88 23.97 18.26
C ALA A 206 44.41 24.00 18.30
N LEU A 207 45.06 22.83 18.30
CA LEU A 207 46.52 22.71 18.22
C LEU A 207 47.08 23.24 16.89
N PHE A 208 46.39 22.98 15.78
CA PHE A 208 46.83 23.42 14.44
C PHE A 208 46.41 24.86 14.09
N ASN A 209 45.45 25.46 14.81
CA ASN A 209 45.04 26.86 14.64
C ASN A 209 45.88 27.85 15.47
N LEU A 210 46.99 27.41 16.07
CA LEU A 210 47.99 28.31 16.64
C LEU A 210 48.76 29.01 15.51
N LYS A 211 48.23 30.15 15.06
CA LYS A 211 48.95 31.26 14.45
C LYS A 211 48.50 32.56 15.10
#